data_AF-A0A7V4JQ73-F1
#
_entry.id   AF-A0A7V4JQ73-F1
#
_cell.length_a   1.000
_cell.length_b   1.000
_cell.length_c   1.000
_cell.angle_alpha   90.00
_cell.angle_beta   90.00
_cell.angle_gamma   90.00
#
_symmetry.space_group_name_H-M   'P 1'
#
loop_
_entity.id
_entity.type
_entity.pdbx_description
1 polymer ?
#
loop_
_entity_poly.entity_id
_entity_poly.type
_entity_poly.pdbx_seq_one_letter_code
_entity_poly.pdbx_strand_id
1 'polypeptide(L)'
;MSSFFRFILIFILILFIPFYSFPFNKIDINQATAEELEKLPGIGPKIAKNIIEYREKNGPFKSIEELLKVKGVGPKKLEQLKKYLKIKENISSSNISKEQEKSLEIYYYKDEKGIIHYTQFPETVAEKYKNSLKKLE
;
A
#
# COMPACT_ATOMS: atom_id res chain seq x y z
N MET A 1 6.21 39.17 -37.75
CA MET A 1 5.60 39.63 -36.48
C MET A 1 4.97 38.52 -35.63
N SER A 2 4.69 37.31 -36.15
CA SER A 2 3.90 36.27 -35.44
C SER A 2 4.70 35.27 -34.60
N SER A 3 6.00 35.06 -34.87
CA SER A 3 6.81 34.08 -34.13
C SER A 3 7.21 34.55 -32.72
N PHE A 4 7.40 35.86 -32.54
CA PHE A 4 7.75 36.45 -31.24
C PHE A 4 6.63 36.32 -30.20
N PHE A 5 5.37 36.33 -30.64
CA PHE A 5 4.20 36.18 -29.76
C PHE A 5 4.05 34.75 -29.21
N ARG A 6 4.52 33.73 -29.94
CA ARG A 6 4.52 32.33 -29.50
C ARG A 6 5.53 32.05 -28.39
N PHE A 7 6.68 32.73 -28.39
CA PHE A 7 7.67 32.60 -27.31
C PHE A 7 7.20 33.24 -26.00
N ILE A 8 6.51 34.37 -26.07
CA ILE A 8 5.88 35.03 -24.91
C ILE A 8 4.79 34.14 -24.28
N LEU A 9 4.03 33.39 -25.09
CA LEU A 9 2.98 32.50 -24.59
C LEU A 9 3.53 31.27 -23.86
N ILE A 10 4.68 30.73 -24.29
CA ILE A 10 5.36 29.61 -23.62
C ILE A 10 6.03 30.06 -22.31
N PHE A 11 6.54 31.29 -22.26
CA PHE A 11 7.18 31.85 -21.06
C PHE A 11 6.15 32.16 -19.94
N ILE A 12 4.91 32.53 -20.31
CA ILE A 12 3.80 32.74 -19.37
C ILE A 12 3.25 31.40 -18.83
N LEU A 13 3.35 30.30 -19.59
CA LEU A 13 2.83 28.98 -19.19
C LEU A 13 3.70 28.26 -18.15
N ILE A 14 4.98 28.63 -18.01
CA ILE A 14 5.89 28.10 -16.98
C ILE A 14 5.82 28.91 -15.68
N LEU A 15 5.45 30.20 -15.74
CA LEU A 15 5.28 31.08 -14.58
C LEU A 15 3.99 30.80 -13.78
N PHE A 16 3.12 29.94 -14.30
CA PHE A 16 1.86 29.51 -13.69
C PHE A 16 1.81 28.00 -13.44
N ILE A 17 2.97 27.35 -13.26
CA ILE A 17 3.01 26.04 -12.60
C ILE A 17 3.08 26.34 -11.09
N PRO A 18 1.95 26.41 -10.34
CA PRO A 18 2.05 26.29 -8.90
C PRO A 18 2.80 24.99 -8.68
N PHE A 19 3.86 25.02 -7.88
CA PHE A 19 4.58 23.82 -7.49
C PHE A 19 3.53 22.85 -6.98
N TYR A 20 3.08 21.93 -7.85
CA TYR A 20 2.19 20.86 -7.48
C TYR A 20 3.01 20.14 -6.42
N SER A 21 2.66 20.38 -5.15
CA SER A 21 3.23 19.62 -4.05
C SER A 21 2.72 18.22 -4.30
N PHE A 22 3.49 17.44 -5.06
CA PHE A 22 3.32 16.01 -5.13
C PHE A 22 3.35 15.60 -3.67
N PRO A 23 2.24 15.09 -3.11
CA PRO A 23 2.27 14.57 -1.76
C PRO A 23 3.36 13.51 -1.80
N PHE A 24 4.45 13.74 -1.07
CA PHE A 24 5.62 12.87 -1.09
C PHE A 24 5.18 11.58 -0.41
N ASN A 25 4.62 10.69 -1.22
CA ASN A 25 4.05 9.45 -0.73
C ASN A 25 5.23 8.63 -0.26
N LYS A 26 5.19 8.20 1.01
CA LYS A 26 6.31 7.47 1.60
C LYS A 26 6.69 6.29 0.71
N ILE A 27 7.98 6.14 0.48
CA ILE A 27 8.56 5.08 -0.34
C ILE A 27 8.59 3.80 0.49
N ASP A 28 8.10 2.70 -0.08
CA ASP A 28 8.18 1.39 0.55
C ASP A 28 9.59 0.83 0.36
N ILE A 29 10.35 0.72 1.45
CA ILE A 29 11.75 0.28 1.42
C ILE A 29 11.92 -1.14 0.86
N ASN A 30 10.90 -1.99 0.96
CA ASN A 30 10.95 -3.36 0.49
C ASN A 30 10.63 -3.51 -1.01
N GLN A 31 10.01 -2.49 -1.62
CA GLN A 31 9.58 -2.52 -3.02
C GLN A 31 10.26 -1.46 -3.89
N ALA A 32 10.86 -0.44 -3.28
CA ALA A 32 11.46 0.68 -3.99
C ALA A 32 12.53 0.25 -4.98
N THR A 33 12.57 0.89 -6.15
CA THR A 33 13.67 0.77 -7.10
C THR A 33 14.90 1.56 -6.65
N ALA A 34 16.06 1.31 -7.26
CA ALA A 34 17.26 2.09 -6.98
C ALA A 34 17.04 3.59 -7.22
N GLU A 35 16.39 3.93 -8.34
CA GLU A 35 16.07 5.30 -8.74
C GLU A 35 15.12 5.99 -7.75
N GLU A 36 14.16 5.25 -7.18
CA GLU A 36 13.27 5.77 -6.15
C GLU A 36 14.01 6.02 -4.83
N LEU A 37 14.91 5.10 -4.45
CA LEU A 37 15.75 5.27 -3.25
C LEU A 37 16.70 6.47 -3.40
N GLU A 38 17.24 6.72 -4.58
CA GLU A 38 18.13 7.85 -4.85
C GLU A 38 17.44 9.22 -4.75
N LYS A 39 16.11 9.27 -4.82
CA LYS A 39 15.33 10.51 -4.55
C LYS A 39 15.34 10.89 -3.06
N LEU A 40 15.77 10.00 -2.18
CA LEU A 40 15.83 10.25 -0.74
C LEU A 40 17.04 11.10 -0.37
N PRO A 41 16.90 12.03 0.59
CA PRO A 41 18.00 12.90 0.98
C PRO A 41 19.18 12.09 1.53
N GLY A 42 20.34 12.27 0.90
CA GLY A 42 21.57 11.61 1.32
C GLY A 42 21.70 10.15 0.89
N ILE A 43 20.82 9.65 0.01
CA ILE A 43 20.97 8.35 -0.65
C ILE A 43 21.49 8.57 -2.07
N GLY A 44 22.72 8.14 -2.31
CA GLY A 44 23.28 8.06 -3.67
C GLY A 44 23.32 6.60 -4.16
N PRO A 45 23.78 6.37 -5.41
CA PRO A 45 23.73 5.06 -6.08
C PRO A 45 24.33 3.92 -5.26
N LYS A 46 25.45 4.19 -4.58
CA LYS A 46 26.13 3.20 -3.73
C LYS A 46 25.28 2.75 -2.54
N ILE A 47 24.56 3.68 -1.91
CA ILE A 47 23.72 3.35 -0.74
C ILE A 47 22.44 2.67 -1.22
N ALA A 48 21.81 3.15 -2.30
CA ALA A 48 20.65 2.51 -2.89
C ALA A 48 20.95 1.04 -3.25
N LYS A 49 22.09 0.78 -3.89
CA LYS A 49 22.57 -0.57 -4.17
C LYS A 49 22.73 -1.42 -2.89
N ASN A 50 23.35 -0.87 -1.84
CA ASN A 50 23.52 -1.60 -0.58
C ASN A 50 22.17 -1.94 0.09
N ILE A 51 21.16 -1.08 -0.02
CA ILE A 51 19.81 -1.33 0.51
C ILE A 51 19.17 -2.52 -0.23
N ILE A 52 19.25 -2.52 -1.56
CA ILE A 52 18.71 -3.60 -2.41
C ILE A 52 19.43 -4.92 -2.10
N GLU A 53 20.77 -4.92 -2.11
CA GLU A 53 21.55 -6.10 -1.77
C GLU A 53 21.24 -6.63 -0.37
N TYR A 54 21.01 -5.74 0.60
CA TYR A 54 20.66 -6.13 1.95
C TYR A 54 19.33 -6.88 1.97
N ARG A 55 18.27 -6.36 1.33
CA ARG A 55 16.95 -7.02 1.33
C ARG A 55 16.92 -8.30 0.50
N GLU A 56 17.77 -8.41 -0.53
CA GLU A 56 17.94 -9.64 -1.31
C GLU A 56 18.65 -10.74 -0.52
N LYS A 57 19.67 -10.38 0.29
CA LYS A 57 20.47 -11.35 1.05
C LYS A 57 19.84 -11.73 2.40
N ASN A 58 19.20 -10.79 3.07
CA ASN A 58 18.71 -10.96 4.45
C ASN A 58 17.19 -11.07 4.52
N GLY A 59 16.50 -10.95 3.38
CA GLY A 59 15.05 -10.83 3.33
C GLY A 59 14.56 -9.38 3.55
N PRO A 60 13.23 -9.17 3.48
CA PRO A 60 12.64 -7.84 3.58
C PRO A 60 12.91 -7.19 4.96
N PHE A 61 13.05 -5.87 4.96
CA PHE A 61 13.13 -5.07 6.17
C PHE A 61 11.83 -5.20 6.97
N LYS A 62 11.95 -5.52 8.26
CA LYS A 62 10.81 -5.61 9.19
C LYS A 62 10.52 -4.30 9.90
N SER A 63 11.53 -3.44 9.97
CA SER A 63 11.45 -2.11 10.57
C SER A 63 12.38 -1.16 9.83
N ILE A 64 12.11 0.15 9.93
CA ILE A 64 12.97 1.16 9.29
C ILE A 64 14.34 1.20 9.97
N GLU A 65 14.39 0.87 11.26
CA GLU A 65 15.60 0.79 12.09
C GLU A 65 16.63 -0.21 11.57
N GLU A 66 16.20 -1.27 10.88
CA GLU A 66 17.09 -2.25 10.27
C GLU A 66 17.99 -1.65 9.18
N LEU A 67 17.67 -0.47 8.65
CA LEU A 67 18.57 0.25 7.74
C LEU A 67 19.93 0.58 8.37
N LEU A 68 20.06 0.60 9.69
CA LEU A 68 21.39 0.74 10.35
C LEU A 68 22.34 -0.42 10.05
N LYS A 69 21.81 -1.56 9.62
CA LYS A 69 22.60 -2.72 9.18
C LYS A 69 23.12 -2.55 7.75
N VAL A 70 22.64 -1.55 7.01
CA VAL A 70 23.06 -1.25 5.65
C VAL A 70 24.30 -0.36 5.67
N LYS A 71 25.37 -0.82 5.01
CA LYS A 71 26.62 -0.07 4.90
C LYS A 71 26.37 1.31 4.28
N GLY A 72 26.76 2.37 5.00
CA GLY A 72 26.60 3.77 4.57
C GLY A 72 25.34 4.47 5.09
N VAL A 73 24.51 3.77 5.88
CA VAL A 73 23.38 4.36 6.62
C VAL A 73 23.70 4.38 8.12
N GLY A 74 24.01 5.56 8.65
CA GLY A 74 24.21 5.77 10.08
C GLY A 74 23.00 6.40 10.77
N PRO A 75 23.03 6.58 12.11
CA PRO A 75 21.90 7.09 12.91
C PRO A 75 21.32 8.41 12.41
N LYS A 76 22.19 9.39 12.11
CA LYS A 76 21.79 10.70 11.57
C LYS A 76 21.04 10.58 10.24
N LYS A 77 21.45 9.64 9.39
CA LYS A 77 20.81 9.42 8.09
C LYS A 77 19.49 8.68 8.27
N LEU A 78 19.45 7.65 9.12
CA LEU A 78 18.21 6.97 9.47
C LEU A 78 17.13 7.96 9.92
N GLU A 79 17.47 8.88 10.83
CA GLU A 79 16.55 9.89 11.35
C GLU A 79 15.96 10.77 10.22
N GLN A 80 16.79 11.19 9.27
CA GLN A 80 16.34 11.95 8.10
C GLN A 80 15.42 11.14 7.17
N LEU A 81 15.66 9.82 7.06
CA LEU A 81 14.92 8.93 6.15
C LEU A 81 13.55 8.51 6.70
N LYS A 82 13.38 8.42 8.03
CA LYS A 82 12.15 7.95 8.69
C LYS A 82 10.87 8.65 8.21
N LYS A 83 10.96 9.94 7.85
CA LYS A 83 9.81 10.71 7.35
C LYS A 83 9.40 10.36 5.90
N TYR A 84 10.30 9.78 5.12
CA TYR A 84 10.07 9.44 3.71
C TYR A 84 9.83 7.96 3.47
N LEU A 85 10.12 7.11 4.45
CA LEU A 85 10.04 5.66 4.30
C LEU A 85 8.83 5.08 5.01
N LYS A 86 8.29 4.01 4.43
CA LYS A 86 7.33 3.11 5.05
C LYS A 86 7.76 1.67 4.77
N ILE A 87 7.19 0.76 5.54
CA ILE A 87 7.10 -0.66 5.18
C ILE A 87 5.61 -0.89 4.95
N LYS A 88 5.23 -1.33 3.75
CA LYS A 88 3.87 -1.82 3.59
C LYS A 88 3.77 -3.06 4.46
N GLU A 89 2.96 -2.97 5.52
CA GLU A 89 2.53 -4.20 6.18
C GLU A 89 1.88 -5.03 5.09
N ASN A 90 2.46 -6.20 4.83
CA ASN A 90 1.75 -7.23 4.13
C ASN A 90 0.66 -7.65 5.12
N ILE A 91 -0.43 -6.88 5.19
CA ILE A 91 -1.66 -7.25 5.87
C ILE A 91 -1.97 -8.58 5.22
N SER A 92 -1.61 -9.61 5.97
CA SER A 92 -1.51 -10.96 5.49
C SER A 92 -2.77 -11.22 4.68
N SER A 93 -2.59 -11.58 3.41
CA SER A 93 -3.63 -12.12 2.56
C SER A 93 -4.28 -13.37 3.18
N SER A 94 -3.88 -13.80 4.38
CA SER A 94 -4.60 -14.73 5.24
C SER A 94 -5.87 -14.18 5.91
N ASN A 95 -6.04 -12.85 6.05
CA ASN A 95 -7.22 -12.27 6.73
C ASN A 95 -8.20 -11.59 5.76
N ILE A 96 -7.70 -10.98 4.68
CA ILE A 96 -8.58 -10.30 3.70
C ILE A 96 -9.26 -11.30 2.75
N SER A 97 -8.62 -12.43 2.42
CA SER A 97 -9.21 -13.44 1.53
C SER A 97 -10.37 -14.20 2.17
N LYS A 98 -10.28 -14.58 3.46
CA LYS A 98 -11.35 -15.34 4.12
C LYS A 98 -12.59 -14.51 4.44
N GLU A 99 -12.42 -13.23 4.75
CA GLU A 99 -13.54 -12.36 5.15
C GLU A 99 -14.25 -11.77 3.93
N GLN A 100 -13.53 -11.47 2.84
CA GLN A 100 -14.14 -11.04 1.58
C GLN A 100 -14.76 -12.20 0.79
N GLU A 101 -14.21 -13.41 0.86
CA GLU A 101 -14.83 -14.60 0.26
C GLU A 101 -16.09 -15.02 1.04
N LYS A 102 -16.09 -14.90 2.38
CA LYS A 102 -17.28 -15.09 3.23
C LYS A 102 -18.39 -14.07 2.95
N SER A 103 -18.04 -12.84 2.56
CA SER A 103 -19.01 -11.79 2.19
C SER A 103 -19.76 -12.04 0.87
N LEU A 104 -19.30 -12.98 0.06
CA LEU A 104 -19.94 -13.40 -1.20
C LEU A 104 -20.78 -14.68 -1.06
N GLU A 105 -20.67 -15.38 0.08
CA GLU A 105 -21.48 -16.58 0.34
C GLU A 105 -22.91 -16.20 0.74
N ILE A 106 -23.88 -16.59 -0.08
CA ILE A 106 -25.30 -16.46 0.26
C ILE A 106 -25.74 -17.74 0.95
N TYR A 107 -26.43 -17.58 2.07
CA TYR A 107 -27.08 -18.64 2.81
C TYR A 107 -28.59 -18.47 2.71
N TYR A 108 -29.33 -19.55 2.93
CA TYR A 108 -30.77 -19.50 3.11
C TYR A 108 -31.22 -20.36 4.30
N TYR A 109 -32.32 -19.99 4.93
CA TYR A 109 -32.98 -20.79 5.97
C TYR A 109 -34.50 -20.74 5.79
N LYS A 110 -35.19 -21.73 6.37
CA LYS A 110 -36.65 -21.86 6.31
C LYS A 110 -37.26 -21.55 7.68
N ASP A 111 -38.25 -20.66 7.71
CA ASP A 111 -38.98 -20.34 8.93
C ASP A 111 -40.13 -21.32 9.24
N GLU A 112 -40.87 -21.08 10.33
CA GLU A 112 -41.97 -21.95 10.78
C GLU A 112 -43.15 -22.03 9.79
N LYS A 113 -43.33 -20.99 8.96
CA LYS A 113 -44.35 -20.94 7.90
C LYS A 113 -43.85 -21.56 6.60
N GLY A 114 -42.58 -21.95 6.57
CA GLY A 114 -41.93 -22.53 5.43
C GLY A 114 -41.39 -21.54 4.41
N ILE A 115 -41.28 -20.27 4.77
CA ILE A 115 -40.75 -19.20 3.91
C ILE A 115 -39.21 -19.28 3.92
N ILE A 116 -38.60 -19.09 2.75
CA ILE A 116 -37.15 -19.09 2.57
C ILE A 116 -36.63 -17.66 2.75
N HIS A 117 -35.66 -17.49 3.64
CA HIS A 117 -34.98 -16.23 3.93
C HIS A 117 -33.52 -16.34 3.51
N TYR A 118 -33.00 -15.37 2.75
CA TYR A 118 -31.62 -15.32 2.31
C TYR A 118 -30.79 -14.38 3.21
N THR A 119 -29.53 -14.72 3.47
CA THR A 119 -28.62 -13.91 4.30
C THR A 119 -27.16 -14.09 3.89
N GLN A 120 -26.35 -13.05 4.08
CA GLN A 120 -24.89 -13.11 3.98
C GLN A 120 -24.22 -13.26 5.37
N PHE A 121 -25.02 -13.23 6.44
CA PHE A 121 -24.57 -13.23 7.84
C PHE A 121 -25.17 -14.43 8.59
N PRO A 122 -24.72 -15.67 8.32
CA PRO A 122 -25.29 -16.88 8.90
C PRO A 122 -25.23 -16.91 10.44
N GLU A 123 -24.25 -16.23 11.04
CA GLU A 123 -24.12 -16.09 12.50
C GLU A 123 -25.24 -15.27 13.16
N THR A 124 -25.92 -14.41 12.38
CA THR A 124 -27.03 -13.58 12.88
C THR A 124 -28.38 -14.31 12.87
N VAL A 125 -28.44 -15.51 12.28
CA VAL A 125 -29.67 -16.30 12.19
C VAL A 125 -30.06 -16.82 13.57
N ALA A 126 -31.32 -16.59 13.95
CA ALA A 126 -31.88 -17.04 15.22
C ALA A 126 -31.68 -18.56 15.40
N GLU A 127 -31.32 -18.98 16.62
CA GLU A 127 -30.92 -20.37 16.92
C GLU A 127 -31.91 -21.42 16.42
N LYS A 128 -33.22 -21.15 16.57
CA LYS A 128 -34.29 -22.03 16.14
C LYS A 128 -34.33 -22.31 14.63
N TYR A 129 -33.67 -21.49 13.82
CA TYR A 129 -33.60 -21.66 12.36
C TYR A 129 -32.23 -22.16 11.87
N LYS A 130 -31.24 -22.31 12.75
CA LYS A 130 -29.89 -22.75 12.34
C LYS A 130 -29.89 -24.16 11.74
N ASN A 131 -30.79 -25.04 12.17
CA ASN A 131 -30.90 -26.39 11.63
C ASN A 131 -31.35 -26.43 10.15
N SER A 132 -32.02 -25.38 9.67
CA SER A 132 -32.45 -25.26 8.27
C SER A 132 -31.51 -24.40 7.42
N LEU A 133 -30.44 -23.85 8.02
CA LEU A 133 -29.47 -23.00 7.36
C LEU A 133 -28.61 -23.79 6.38
N LYS A 134 -28.57 -23.34 5.13
CA LYS A 134 -27.78 -23.96 4.07
C LYS A 134 -27.07 -22.90 3.24
N LYS A 135 -25.87 -23.21 2.77
CA LYS A 135 -25.13 -22.39 1.80
C LYS A 135 -25.76 -22.57 0.41
N LEU A 136 -25.87 -21.49 -0.35
CA LEU A 136 -26.23 -21.50 -1.76
C LEU A 136 -24.99 -21.87 -2.57
N GLU A 137 -25.06 -22.97 -3.32
CA GLU A 137 -23.99 -23.44 -4.21
C GLU A 137 -23.93 -22.65 -5.52
#